data_AF-A0A210QRT4-F1
#
_entry.id   AF-A0A210QRT4-F1
#
_cell.length_a   1.000
_cell.length_b   1.000
_cell.length_c   1.000
_cell.angle_alpha   90.00
_cell.angle_beta   90.00
_cell.angle_gamma   90.00
#
_symmetry.space_group_name_H-M   'P 1'
#
loop_
_entity.id
_entity.type
_entity.pdbx_description
1 polymer ?
#
loop_
_entity_poly.entity_id
_entity_poly.type
_entity_poly.pdbx_seq_one_letter_code
_entity_poly.pdbx_strand_id
1 'polypeptide(L)'
;MLLSITTSLVLLTQWQLPYHAVSGGYASTWEHCQCSWVAWMAWSDCDSSCFGRRQRERQVHIYFNTGCVEFSDCASSDLAYSYSGCNEVCHNGGSSTGSRCNCVAGFYGNCCNYQINCGHPGTLDNGQVTGSLYTYGASVGYSCNTHYTLVDGTQTRTCQLTGVWSGTLPRCAFSNTCSSNPCANGGTCTNGVEMFTCNCLPGWSGLTCAEDIQPPVITGCDFDISANATTPLHFVNWTAPTFSDPMGNEIHRSTNYPSPEYDFPWGDFVIQYTGVKAANGMTAECTIQVDIRPTPCEDMPVPENGVVVCNGWRTDFGRYCRVVCHIGYSLPISVNPDQWYVCGASGTWAPGSWSSLTCRSYALTHSNATSVSNCTDTEFLTSTKSTFITNLNKSPFNEVCNDYSDLCNTNNVMVMC
;
A
#
# COMPACT_ATOMS: atom_id res chain seq x y z
N MET A 1 75.56 40.22 -39.69
CA MET A 1 76.79 41.03 -39.84
C MET A 1 77.30 41.32 -38.43
N LEU A 2 78.15 40.46 -37.86
CA LEU A 2 79.60 40.37 -38.06
C LEU A 2 80.35 41.64 -37.63
N LEU A 3 81.26 41.43 -36.68
CA LEU A 3 82.55 42.10 -36.46
C LEU A 3 82.52 43.51 -35.87
N SER A 4 83.01 43.74 -34.65
CA SER A 4 84.39 43.62 -34.11
C SER A 4 85.15 44.95 -34.12
N ILE A 5 85.46 45.42 -32.91
CA ILE A 5 86.82 45.70 -32.40
C ILE A 5 87.74 46.51 -33.32
N THR A 6 88.21 47.66 -32.83
CA THR A 6 89.66 47.90 -32.71
C THR A 6 89.94 48.88 -31.57
N THR A 7 90.53 48.31 -30.53
CA THR A 7 91.38 48.95 -29.54
C THR A 7 92.61 49.58 -30.20
N SER A 8 93.16 50.63 -29.59
CA SER A 8 94.61 50.88 -29.62
C SER A 8 95.02 51.57 -28.33
N LEU A 9 95.64 50.75 -27.49
CA LEU A 9 96.38 51.07 -26.28
C LEU A 9 97.58 51.97 -26.64
N VAL A 10 97.80 53.05 -25.90
CA VAL A 10 99.15 53.58 -25.67
C VAL A 10 99.38 53.65 -24.17
N LEU A 11 100.46 52.99 -23.80
CA LEU A 11 100.97 52.68 -22.48
C LEU A 11 101.79 53.84 -21.90
N LEU A 12 101.88 53.86 -20.57
CA LEU A 12 102.92 54.47 -19.71
C LEU A 12 102.75 55.99 -19.51
N THR A 13 102.76 56.53 -18.30
CA THR A 13 103.58 56.21 -17.13
C THR A 13 102.88 56.56 -15.81
N GLN A 14 103.02 55.69 -14.82
CA GLN A 14 102.64 55.90 -13.43
C GLN A 14 103.42 57.06 -12.79
N TRP A 15 102.71 57.96 -12.13
CA TRP A 15 103.19 58.70 -10.97
C TRP A 15 102.20 58.43 -9.84
N GLN A 16 102.64 57.66 -8.84
CA GLN A 16 101.92 57.42 -7.60
C GLN A 16 102.01 58.67 -6.72
N LEU A 17 100.85 59.23 -6.34
CA LEU A 17 100.72 60.10 -5.17
C LEU A 17 99.99 59.31 -4.07
N PRO A 18 100.51 59.24 -2.83
CA PRO A 18 99.90 58.47 -1.76
C PRO A 18 99.10 59.39 -0.84
N TYR A 19 97.80 59.58 -1.09
CA TYR A 19 96.87 60.03 -0.04
C TYR A 19 95.49 59.39 -0.24
N HIS A 20 95.07 58.65 0.78
CA HIS A 20 93.75 58.03 0.89
C HIS A 20 92.66 59.12 0.89
N ALA A 21 91.93 59.26 -0.21
CA ALA A 21 90.71 60.04 -0.27
C ALA A 21 89.51 59.14 0.07
N VAL A 22 88.85 59.41 1.20
CA VAL A 22 87.56 58.81 1.54
C VAL A 22 86.47 59.66 0.91
N SER A 23 85.85 59.20 -0.19
CA SER A 23 84.63 59.82 -0.71
C SER A 23 83.42 58.99 -0.28
N GLY A 24 82.66 59.50 0.68
CA GLY A 24 81.33 58.97 0.97
C GLY A 24 80.38 59.34 -0.17
N GLY A 25 79.90 58.34 -0.91
CA GLY A 25 78.93 58.52 -1.99
C GLY A 25 77.68 57.70 -1.73
N TYR A 26 76.51 58.32 -1.91
CA TYR A 26 75.21 57.66 -1.90
C TYR A 26 74.95 57.10 -3.31
N ALA A 27 74.72 55.80 -3.42
CA ALA A 27 74.27 55.19 -4.68
C ALA A 27 72.82 54.70 -4.50
N SER A 28 71.88 55.38 -5.15
CA SER A 28 70.52 54.87 -5.33
C SER A 28 70.30 54.64 -6.83
N THR A 29 69.92 53.42 -7.21
CA THR A 29 69.42 53.12 -8.55
C THR A 29 68.02 52.57 -8.40
N TRP A 30 67.02 53.26 -8.95
CA TRP A 30 65.65 52.74 -9.07
C TRP A 30 65.18 52.86 -10.52
N GLU A 31 64.67 51.75 -11.05
CA GLU A 31 63.80 51.70 -12.23
C GLU A 31 62.35 52.04 -11.82
N HIS A 32 61.60 52.59 -12.78
CA HIS A 32 60.29 53.23 -12.65
C HIS A 32 59.13 52.27 -12.28
N CYS A 33 58.17 52.73 -11.47
CA CYS A 33 56.79 52.23 -11.43
C CYS A 33 55.82 53.43 -11.32
N GLN A 34 54.91 53.60 -12.28
CA GLN A 34 53.89 54.65 -12.27
C GLN A 34 52.53 54.09 -11.81
N CYS A 35 52.00 54.58 -10.69
CA CYS A 35 50.57 54.47 -10.35
C CYS A 35 49.81 55.66 -10.96
N SER A 36 48.81 55.41 -11.81
CA SER A 36 47.88 56.43 -12.32
C SER A 36 46.75 56.64 -11.31
N TRP A 37 46.63 57.84 -10.75
CA TRP A 37 45.58 58.21 -9.80
C TRP A 37 44.21 58.32 -10.48
N VAL A 38 43.19 57.66 -9.93
CA VAL A 38 41.78 58.02 -10.15
C VAL A 38 41.18 58.37 -8.79
N ALA A 39 40.27 59.36 -8.76
CA ALA A 39 39.97 60.23 -7.61
C ALA A 39 39.38 59.58 -6.34
N TRP A 40 39.41 58.25 -6.19
CA TRP A 40 38.88 57.54 -5.02
C TRP A 40 39.70 56.30 -4.64
N MET A 41 41.03 56.39 -4.65
CA MET A 41 41.92 55.36 -4.09
C MET A 41 42.60 55.85 -2.81
N ALA A 42 42.62 54.99 -1.77
CA ALA A 42 43.35 55.23 -0.53
C ALA A 42 44.81 54.77 -0.65
N TRP A 43 45.70 55.35 0.15
CA TRP A 43 47.15 55.15 0.08
C TRP A 43 47.60 53.68 0.28
N SER A 44 46.75 52.84 0.87
CA SER A 44 47.00 51.40 1.07
C SER A 44 47.01 50.57 -0.21
N ASP A 45 46.37 51.04 -1.28
CA ASP A 45 46.07 50.18 -2.44
C ASP A 45 47.17 50.21 -3.52
N CYS A 46 47.98 51.28 -3.61
CA CYS A 46 49.13 51.33 -4.53
C CYS A 46 50.35 50.52 -3.99
N ASP A 47 50.40 50.24 -2.69
CA ASP A 47 51.50 49.48 -2.05
C ASP A 47 51.53 47.99 -2.47
N SER A 48 50.38 47.46 -2.91
CA SER A 48 50.22 46.05 -3.30
C SER A 48 50.83 45.67 -4.67
N SER A 49 51.09 46.65 -5.55
CA SER A 49 51.57 46.40 -6.93
C SER A 49 53.09 46.44 -7.09
N CYS A 50 53.85 46.78 -6.03
CA CYS A 50 55.32 46.85 -6.08
C CYS A 50 56.04 45.92 -5.09
N PHE A 51 55.36 44.86 -4.59
CA PHE A 51 55.94 43.81 -3.73
C PHE A 51 56.92 44.34 -2.67
N GLY A 52 56.56 45.42 -1.97
CA GLY A 52 57.23 45.91 -0.76
C GLY A 52 58.76 45.88 -0.77
N ARG A 53 59.42 46.91 -1.32
CA ARG A 53 60.87 47.13 -1.10
C ARG A 53 61.11 48.41 -0.30
N ARG A 54 61.54 48.24 0.96
CA ARG A 54 62.02 49.30 1.84
C ARG A 54 63.50 49.59 1.54
N GLN A 55 63.90 50.87 1.55
CA GLN A 55 65.30 51.27 1.47
C GLN A 55 66.09 50.86 2.72
N ARG A 56 67.38 50.52 2.57
CA ARG A 56 68.38 50.49 3.63
C ARG A 56 69.63 51.22 3.15
N GLU A 57 70.16 52.15 3.96
CA GLU A 57 71.51 52.66 3.80
C GLU A 57 72.53 51.60 4.26
N ARG A 58 73.64 51.44 3.51
CA ARG A 58 74.77 50.59 3.89
C ARG A 58 76.07 51.34 3.54
N GLN A 59 76.99 51.47 4.49
CA GLN A 59 78.35 51.91 4.22
C GLN A 59 79.19 50.73 3.74
N VAL A 60 79.93 50.91 2.64
CA VAL A 60 80.86 49.91 2.09
C VAL A 60 82.26 50.52 2.07
N HIS A 61 83.27 49.79 2.56
CA HIS A 61 84.67 50.16 2.42
C HIS A 61 85.24 49.60 1.11
N ILE A 62 85.84 50.45 0.29
CA ILE A 62 86.43 50.08 -1.01
C ILE A 62 87.96 50.30 -0.91
N TYR A 63 88.74 49.27 -1.27
CA TYR A 63 90.21 49.35 -1.34
C TYR A 63 90.66 49.38 -2.82
N PHE A 64 91.15 50.54 -3.28
CA PHE A 64 91.50 50.77 -4.70
C PHE A 64 92.95 50.37 -5.05
N ASN A 65 93.32 49.08 -5.01
CA ASN A 65 94.65 48.68 -5.50
C ASN A 65 94.69 47.52 -6.50
N THR A 66 93.57 47.17 -7.12
CA THR A 66 93.53 46.35 -8.34
C THR A 66 92.34 46.83 -9.17
N GLY A 67 92.52 46.99 -10.49
CA GLY A 67 91.58 47.68 -11.39
C GLY A 67 90.19 47.05 -11.50
N CYS A 68 89.30 47.31 -10.53
CA CYS A 68 87.86 47.11 -10.64
C CYS A 68 87.24 48.26 -11.45
N VAL A 69 86.42 47.93 -12.47
CA VAL A 69 85.72 48.92 -13.32
C VAL A 69 84.23 49.05 -12.93
N GLU A 70 83.68 48.08 -12.17
CA GLU A 70 82.31 48.10 -11.66
C GLU A 70 82.21 47.76 -10.16
N PHE A 71 81.13 48.26 -9.53
CA PHE A 71 80.86 48.17 -8.08
C PHE A 71 80.65 46.73 -7.58
N SER A 72 80.10 45.84 -8.41
CA SER A 72 79.81 44.44 -8.07
C SER A 72 81.07 43.61 -7.79
N ASP A 73 82.20 43.99 -8.40
CA ASP A 73 83.39 43.14 -8.45
C ASP A 73 84.32 43.34 -7.25
N CYS A 74 84.07 44.38 -6.45
CA CYS A 74 84.91 44.81 -5.34
C CYS A 74 84.22 44.64 -3.95
N ALA A 75 83.00 44.08 -3.89
CA ALA A 75 82.27 43.84 -2.64
C ALA A 75 82.56 42.43 -2.09
N SER A 76 83.57 42.29 -1.22
CA SER A 76 83.82 41.02 -0.54
C SER A 76 82.87 40.79 0.64
N SER A 77 82.12 39.70 0.57
CA SER A 77 81.45 38.95 1.66
C SER A 77 80.42 39.68 2.53
N ASP A 78 79.16 39.25 2.39
CA ASP A 78 78.06 39.52 3.32
C ASP A 78 78.33 38.98 4.72
N LEU A 79 78.72 39.86 5.64
CA LEU A 79 78.49 39.63 7.07
C LEU A 79 77.01 39.91 7.35
N ALA A 80 76.24 38.82 7.45
CA ALA A 80 74.87 38.83 7.93
C ALA A 80 74.80 39.31 9.39
N TYR A 81 74.65 40.61 9.61
CA TYR A 81 73.99 41.10 10.82
C TYR A 81 72.49 41.08 10.58
N SER A 82 71.86 40.03 11.11
CA SER A 82 70.43 39.99 11.40
C SER A 82 70.08 41.17 12.31
N TYR A 83 69.70 42.30 11.72
CA TYR A 83 68.95 43.34 12.44
C TYR A 83 67.53 42.79 12.63
N SER A 84 67.33 42.00 13.68
CA SER A 84 66.01 41.74 14.25
C SER A 84 65.49 43.07 14.81
N GLY A 85 64.80 43.85 13.98
CA GLY A 85 64.23 45.15 14.34
C GLY A 85 63.09 45.10 15.36
N CYS A 86 63.11 44.15 16.30
CA CYS A 86 62.10 43.99 17.35
C CYS A 86 62.63 44.33 18.74
N ASN A 87 63.82 44.92 18.85
CA ASN A 87 64.51 45.11 20.14
C ASN A 87 63.81 46.08 21.11
N GLU A 88 62.72 46.77 20.73
CA GLU A 88 62.00 47.67 21.66
C GLU A 88 60.47 47.57 21.63
N VAL A 89 59.82 47.11 20.55
CA VAL A 89 58.35 47.03 20.49
C VAL A 89 57.89 45.70 19.91
N CYS A 90 57.15 44.93 20.72
CA CYS A 90 56.41 43.75 20.29
C CYS A 90 54.96 44.15 20.01
N HIS A 91 54.48 43.87 18.80
CA HIS A 91 53.13 44.25 18.39
C HIS A 91 52.07 43.25 18.88
N ASN A 92 50.80 43.66 18.87
CA ASN A 92 49.65 42.80 19.16
C ASN A 92 49.71 42.09 20.54
N GLY A 93 50.28 42.77 21.54
CA GLY A 93 50.37 42.27 22.91
C GLY A 93 51.49 41.25 23.15
N GLY A 94 52.43 41.08 22.20
CA GLY A 94 53.61 40.24 22.42
C GLY A 94 54.53 40.78 23.54
N SER A 95 55.24 39.89 24.23
CA SER A 95 56.19 40.27 25.28
C SER A 95 57.64 40.19 24.79
N SER A 96 58.44 41.20 25.11
CA SER A 96 59.85 41.23 24.73
C SER A 96 60.67 40.31 25.62
N THR A 97 61.55 39.51 25.00
CA THR A 97 62.55 38.68 25.72
C THR A 97 63.99 39.13 25.43
N GLY A 98 64.17 40.34 24.88
CA GLY A 98 65.48 40.95 24.60
C GLY A 98 65.91 40.90 23.14
N SER A 99 65.83 39.75 22.46
CA SER A 99 66.20 39.60 21.02
C SER A 99 65.09 39.03 20.12
N ARG A 100 63.96 38.59 20.70
CA ARG A 100 62.78 38.08 19.99
C ARG A 100 61.50 38.38 20.79
N CYS A 101 60.38 38.56 20.11
CA CYS A 101 59.08 38.71 20.75
C CYS A 101 58.42 37.34 20.99
N ASN A 102 57.88 37.13 22.18
CA ASN A 102 56.94 36.05 22.46
C ASN A 102 55.54 36.50 22.07
N CYS A 103 55.00 35.96 20.99
CA CYS A 103 53.69 36.35 20.46
C CYS A 103 52.55 35.71 21.25
N VAL A 104 51.47 36.48 21.45
CA VAL A 104 50.19 35.94 21.91
C VAL A 104 49.61 35.03 20.82
N ALA A 105 48.86 34.00 21.24
CA ALA A 105 48.23 33.04 20.35
C ALA A 105 47.42 33.75 19.25
N GLY A 106 47.72 33.44 17.98
CA GLY A 106 47.11 34.08 16.81
C GLY A 106 47.99 35.06 16.04
N PHE A 107 49.17 35.41 16.58
CA PHE A 107 50.14 36.28 15.90
C PHE A 107 51.48 35.58 15.74
N TYR A 108 52.21 35.91 14.67
CA TYR A 108 53.50 35.30 14.33
C TYR A 108 54.46 36.30 13.66
N GLY A 109 55.69 35.82 13.41
CA GLY A 109 56.80 36.62 12.89
C GLY A 109 57.70 37.17 14.00
N ASN A 110 58.86 37.69 13.62
CA ASN A 110 59.89 38.09 14.59
C ASN A 110 59.43 39.17 15.57
N CYS A 111 58.51 40.07 15.16
CA CYS A 111 57.93 41.13 16.00
C CYS A 111 56.41 40.99 16.26
N CYS A 112 55.81 39.82 15.97
CA CYS A 112 54.35 39.58 16.11
C CYS A 112 53.45 40.45 15.22
N ASN A 113 53.96 40.86 14.05
CA ASN A 113 53.25 41.78 13.13
C ASN A 113 52.22 41.08 12.26
N TYR A 114 52.31 39.76 12.11
CA TYR A 114 51.44 39.01 11.21
C TYR A 114 50.39 38.28 12.03
N GLN A 115 49.13 38.46 11.67
CA GLN A 115 48.03 37.68 12.23
C GLN A 115 47.87 36.38 11.43
N ILE A 116 47.61 35.28 12.12
CA ILE A 116 47.27 34.01 11.49
C ILE A 116 45.90 34.15 10.83
N ASN A 117 45.86 33.88 9.52
CA ASN A 117 44.66 33.92 8.69
C ASN A 117 44.54 32.58 7.96
N CYS A 118 43.40 31.92 8.12
CA CYS A 118 43.15 30.60 7.54
C CYS A 118 42.59 30.67 6.11
N GLY A 119 42.41 31.86 5.55
CA GLY A 119 41.82 32.08 4.23
C GLY A 119 40.32 31.78 4.19
N HIS A 120 39.71 31.99 3.02
CA HIS A 120 38.28 31.74 2.83
C HIS A 120 37.94 30.27 3.14
N PRO A 121 36.95 30.00 4.01
CA PRO A 121 36.73 28.66 4.57
C PRO A 121 36.17 27.63 3.58
N GLY A 122 35.71 28.08 2.42
CA GLY A 122 35.06 27.28 1.37
C GLY A 122 33.62 27.73 1.14
N THR A 123 33.02 27.35 0.02
CA THR A 123 31.61 27.63 -0.30
C THR A 123 30.82 26.33 -0.35
N LEU A 124 29.52 26.40 -0.05
CA LEU A 124 28.60 25.28 -0.16
C LEU A 124 27.68 25.46 -1.36
N ASP A 125 27.63 24.46 -2.24
CA ASP A 125 26.52 24.34 -3.19
C ASP A 125 25.25 23.99 -2.42
N ASN A 126 24.15 24.69 -2.67
CA ASN A 126 22.90 24.56 -1.92
C ASN A 126 23.06 24.78 -0.40
N GLY A 127 23.92 25.71 0.01
CA GLY A 127 24.09 26.09 1.41
C GLY A 127 24.68 27.48 1.59
N GLN A 128 24.92 27.83 2.84
CA GLN A 128 25.41 29.14 3.26
C GLN A 128 26.43 28.97 4.41
N VAL A 129 27.41 29.87 4.42
CA VAL A 129 28.46 29.91 5.45
C VAL A 129 28.24 31.16 6.30
N THR A 130 28.23 30.99 7.61
CA THR A 130 28.06 32.07 8.59
C THR A 130 29.40 32.43 9.22
N GLY A 131 29.72 33.72 9.23
CA GLY A 131 30.97 34.26 9.79
C GLY A 131 31.78 35.06 8.77
N SER A 132 32.35 36.19 9.22
CA SER A 132 33.06 37.15 8.37
C SER A 132 34.54 37.34 8.73
N LEU A 133 35.01 36.72 9.83
CA LEU A 133 36.39 36.78 10.27
C LEU A 133 37.08 35.43 10.00
N TYR A 134 38.26 35.47 9.40
CA TYR A 134 39.05 34.28 9.02
C TYR A 134 40.38 34.16 9.80
N THR A 135 40.50 34.90 10.89
CA THR A 135 41.70 34.98 11.73
C THR A 135 41.70 33.92 12.82
N TYR A 136 42.86 33.64 13.44
CA TYR A 136 42.97 32.67 14.53
C TYR A 136 41.89 32.84 15.62
N GLY A 137 41.28 31.71 16.01
CA GLY A 137 40.19 31.66 16.98
C GLY A 137 38.81 32.00 16.41
N ALA A 138 38.71 32.60 15.22
CA ALA A 138 37.43 32.81 14.55
C ALA A 138 36.80 31.46 14.16
N SER A 139 35.49 31.37 14.30
CA SER A 139 34.71 30.18 13.93
C SER A 139 33.66 30.54 12.89
N VAL A 140 33.54 29.67 11.89
CA VAL A 140 32.53 29.78 10.84
C VAL A 140 31.58 28.60 10.93
N GLY A 141 30.29 28.87 10.76
CA GLY A 141 29.24 27.86 10.73
C GLY A 141 28.81 27.56 9.30
N TYR A 142 28.36 26.34 9.07
CA TYR A 142 27.81 25.90 7.81
C TYR A 142 26.34 25.54 8.00
N SER A 143 25.49 25.93 7.05
CA SER A 143 24.10 25.46 6.97
C SER A 143 23.71 25.23 5.53
N CYS A 144 22.80 24.29 5.30
CA CYS A 144 22.30 23.99 3.96
C CYS A 144 20.99 24.75 3.69
N ASN A 145 20.70 24.94 2.41
CA ASN A 145 19.41 25.43 1.95
C ASN A 145 18.33 24.38 2.24
N THR A 146 17.07 24.79 2.16
CA THR A 146 15.92 23.91 2.37
C THR A 146 16.04 22.62 1.53
N HIS A 147 15.75 21.47 2.14
CA HIS A 147 15.84 20.11 1.58
C HIS A 147 17.25 19.49 1.44
N TYR A 148 18.27 20.15 2.00
CA TYR A 148 19.64 19.62 2.03
C TYR A 148 20.12 19.45 3.47
N THR A 149 20.93 18.42 3.71
CA THR A 149 21.56 18.15 5.00
C THR A 149 23.08 18.16 4.86
N LEU A 150 23.77 18.60 5.91
CA LEU A 150 25.24 18.58 5.96
C LEU A 150 25.70 17.14 6.08
N VAL A 151 26.53 16.71 5.14
CA VAL A 151 27.20 15.41 5.15
C VAL A 151 28.70 15.60 4.93
N ASP A 152 29.49 14.60 5.31
CA ASP A 152 30.93 14.50 5.03
C ASP A 152 31.77 15.70 5.51
N GLY A 153 31.52 16.23 6.71
CA GLY A 153 32.40 17.23 7.31
C GLY A 153 31.95 17.79 8.65
N THR A 154 32.51 18.93 9.04
CA THR A 154 32.28 19.53 10.35
C THR A 154 31.35 20.75 10.24
N GLN A 155 30.27 20.77 11.02
CA GLN A 155 29.26 21.85 11.01
C GLN A 155 29.83 23.23 11.36
N THR A 156 30.85 23.27 12.21
CA THR A 156 31.56 24.49 12.60
C THR A 156 33.05 24.26 12.48
N ARG A 157 33.75 25.20 11.84
CA ARG A 157 35.20 25.13 11.66
C ARG A 157 35.85 26.36 12.30
N THR A 158 36.95 26.14 13.01
CA THR A 158 37.66 27.18 13.76
C THR A 158 39.08 27.32 13.21
N CYS A 159 39.54 28.56 13.02
CA CYS A 159 40.88 28.82 12.51
C CYS A 159 41.94 28.50 13.58
N GLN A 160 42.79 27.51 13.31
CA GLN A 160 43.78 26.99 14.26
C GLN A 160 45.10 27.76 14.21
N LEU A 161 45.97 27.55 15.20
CA LEU A 161 47.33 28.13 15.25
C LEU A 161 48.22 27.71 14.06
N THR A 162 47.84 26.66 13.35
CA THR A 162 48.53 26.19 12.14
C THR A 162 48.22 27.04 10.91
N GLY A 163 47.24 27.96 10.98
CA GLY A 163 46.72 28.67 9.81
C GLY A 163 45.81 27.81 8.93
N VAL A 164 45.32 26.69 9.46
CA VAL A 164 44.37 25.81 8.78
C VAL A 164 43.08 25.74 9.58
N TRP A 165 41.94 25.68 8.88
CA TRP A 165 40.63 25.47 9.49
C TRP A 165 40.54 24.07 10.11
N SER A 166 39.98 23.97 11.32
CA SER A 166 39.70 22.68 11.94
C SER A 166 38.71 21.84 11.12
N GLY A 167 38.83 20.52 11.19
CA GLY A 167 37.93 19.60 10.52
C GLY A 167 37.94 19.69 8.99
N THR A 168 36.96 19.06 8.35
CA THR A 168 36.80 19.03 6.90
C THR A 168 35.61 19.89 6.46
N LEU A 169 35.71 20.48 5.27
CA LEU A 169 34.62 21.24 4.65
C LEU A 169 33.43 20.29 4.40
N PRO A 170 32.26 20.52 5.01
CA PRO A 170 31.09 19.69 4.74
C PRO A 170 30.54 19.96 3.34
N ARG A 171 29.64 19.09 2.86
CA ARG A 171 28.84 19.32 1.66
C ARG A 171 27.36 19.21 1.97
N CYS A 172 26.53 19.90 1.21
CA CYS A 172 25.09 19.77 1.29
C CYS A 172 24.62 18.67 0.34
N ALA A 173 24.09 17.58 0.89
CA ALA A 173 23.45 16.52 0.10
C ALA A 173 21.93 16.65 0.19
N PHE A 174 21.25 16.32 -0.91
CA PHE A 174 19.79 16.29 -0.92
C PHE A 174 19.32 15.27 0.13
N SER A 175 18.39 15.68 0.99
CA SER A 175 17.83 14.84 2.04
C SER A 175 16.82 13.87 1.42
N ASN A 176 17.26 12.66 1.04
CA ASN A 176 16.35 11.62 0.57
C ASN A 176 15.73 10.87 1.76
N THR A 177 14.47 11.16 2.06
CA THR A 177 13.71 10.56 3.18
C THR A 177 13.43 9.07 2.97
N CYS A 178 13.61 8.54 1.75
CA CYS A 178 13.46 7.12 1.44
C CYS A 178 14.73 6.30 1.66
N SER A 179 15.87 6.91 2.02
CA SER A 179 17.16 6.20 2.13
C SER A 179 17.17 5.08 3.17
N SER A 180 16.31 5.17 4.19
CA SER A 180 16.14 4.15 5.22
C SER A 180 15.17 3.02 4.85
N ASN A 181 14.60 3.03 3.64
CA ASN A 181 13.54 2.13 3.20
C ASN A 181 12.37 2.04 4.21
N PRO A 182 11.70 3.17 4.51
CA PRO A 182 10.71 3.22 5.58
C PRO A 182 9.39 2.47 5.27
N CYS A 183 9.12 2.15 4.00
CA CYS A 183 7.90 1.45 3.60
C CYS A 183 8.04 -0.07 3.73
N ALA A 184 7.25 -0.67 4.62
CA ALA A 184 7.15 -2.10 4.82
C ALA A 184 6.31 -2.78 3.72
N ASN A 185 6.32 -4.12 3.73
CA ASN A 185 5.44 -4.98 2.92
C ASN A 185 5.42 -4.67 1.41
N GLY A 186 6.57 -4.24 0.87
CA GLY A 186 6.72 -3.92 -0.55
C GLY A 186 6.09 -2.60 -0.98
N GLY A 187 5.72 -1.72 -0.04
CA GLY A 187 5.26 -0.37 -0.33
C GLY A 187 6.32 0.46 -1.07
N THR A 188 5.89 1.30 -2.01
CA THR A 188 6.80 2.15 -2.79
C THR A 188 7.01 3.49 -2.07
N CYS A 189 8.28 3.79 -1.72
CA CYS A 189 8.61 5.06 -1.08
C CYS A 189 8.76 6.18 -2.10
N THR A 190 8.04 7.28 -1.85
CA THR A 190 8.22 8.53 -2.58
C THR A 190 8.87 9.55 -1.66
N ASN A 191 9.97 10.12 -2.14
CA ASN A 191 10.79 11.08 -1.42
C ASN A 191 10.04 12.41 -1.32
N GLY A 192 9.93 12.96 -0.11
CA GLY A 192 9.22 14.20 0.14
C GLY A 192 10.10 15.24 0.84
N VAL A 193 9.56 16.44 0.93
CA VAL A 193 10.27 17.66 1.31
C VAL A 193 10.76 17.63 2.77
N GLU A 194 10.05 16.95 3.67
CA GLU A 194 10.42 16.72 5.09
C GLU A 194 9.87 15.39 5.66
N MET A 195 9.10 14.66 4.86
CA MET A 195 8.48 13.38 5.21
C MET A 195 8.47 12.48 3.98
N PHE A 196 8.60 11.17 4.17
CA PHE A 196 8.37 10.22 3.08
C PHE A 196 6.87 9.96 2.91
N THR A 197 6.46 9.53 1.73
CA THR A 197 5.11 9.00 1.50
C THR A 197 5.23 7.58 0.97
N CYS A 198 4.62 6.64 1.67
CA CYS A 198 4.56 5.25 1.25
C CYS A 198 3.27 4.97 0.46
N ASN A 199 3.42 4.53 -0.78
CA ASN A 199 2.33 3.99 -1.57
C ASN A 199 2.19 2.50 -1.23
N CYS A 200 1.21 2.16 -0.40
CA CYS A 200 0.99 0.81 0.09
C CYS A 200 0.37 -0.09 -0.97
N LEU A 201 0.79 -1.36 -0.98
CA LEU A 201 0.13 -2.41 -1.76
C LEU A 201 -1.24 -2.75 -1.14
N PRO A 202 -2.19 -3.30 -1.92
CA PRO A 202 -3.49 -3.71 -1.40
C PRO A 202 -3.36 -4.63 -0.18
N GLY A 203 -4.13 -4.34 0.88
CA GLY A 203 -4.07 -5.07 2.13
C GLY A 203 -3.19 -4.45 3.22
N TRP A 204 -2.50 -3.33 2.93
CA TRP A 204 -1.65 -2.63 3.90
C TRP A 204 -2.02 -1.14 4.04
N SER A 205 -1.88 -0.61 5.25
CA SER A 205 -2.10 0.81 5.58
C SER A 205 -1.06 1.36 6.57
N GLY A 206 -1.30 2.60 7.00
CA GLY A 206 -0.42 3.32 7.91
C GLY A 206 0.69 4.07 7.17
N LEU A 207 1.41 4.93 7.91
CA LEU A 207 2.46 5.77 7.34
C LEU A 207 3.56 4.97 6.64
N THR A 208 3.84 3.77 7.15
CA THR A 208 4.90 2.86 6.68
C THR A 208 4.37 1.60 6.01
N CYS A 209 3.06 1.48 5.73
CA CYS A 209 2.46 0.23 5.20
C CYS A 209 2.65 -1.00 6.09
N ALA A 210 2.85 -0.79 7.40
CA ALA A 210 3.05 -1.87 8.37
C ALA A 210 1.73 -2.40 8.94
N GLU A 211 0.64 -1.65 8.82
CA GLU A 211 -0.66 -2.03 9.35
C GLU A 211 -1.36 -2.95 8.34
N ASP A 212 -1.70 -4.15 8.79
CA ASP A 212 -2.48 -5.10 8.00
C ASP A 212 -3.97 -4.70 8.02
N ILE A 213 -4.59 -4.59 6.85
CA ILE A 213 -6.01 -4.28 6.67
C ILE A 213 -6.74 -5.36 5.85
N GLN A 214 -6.20 -6.57 5.78
CA GLN A 214 -6.87 -7.71 5.14
C GLN A 214 -7.79 -8.45 6.12
N PRO A 215 -9.08 -8.66 5.77
CA PRO A 215 -10.00 -9.40 6.62
C PRO A 215 -9.53 -10.86 6.79
N PRO A 216 -10.03 -11.56 7.82
CA PRO A 216 -9.77 -12.99 8.00
C PRO A 216 -10.11 -13.79 6.74
N VAL A 217 -9.26 -14.77 6.41
CA VAL A 217 -9.49 -15.73 5.32
C VAL A 217 -10.41 -16.83 5.84
N ILE A 218 -11.48 -17.11 5.10
CA ILE A 218 -12.45 -18.16 5.41
C ILE A 218 -12.20 -19.35 4.48
N THR A 219 -12.22 -20.58 5.03
CA THR A 219 -12.26 -21.80 4.23
C THR A 219 -13.36 -22.74 4.72
N GLY A 220 -13.99 -23.49 3.80
CA GLY A 220 -15.09 -24.40 4.11
C GLY A 220 -16.45 -23.70 4.25
N CYS A 221 -16.68 -22.62 3.50
CA CYS A 221 -17.92 -21.83 3.51
C CYS A 221 -18.70 -21.93 2.18
N ASP A 222 -18.58 -23.07 1.49
CA ASP A 222 -19.00 -23.15 0.07
C ASP A 222 -20.16 -24.14 -0.15
N PHE A 223 -21.02 -24.35 0.85
CA PHE A 223 -22.16 -25.25 0.70
C PHE A 223 -23.38 -24.76 1.47
N ASP A 224 -24.54 -24.92 0.83
CA ASP A 224 -25.85 -24.85 1.46
C ASP A 224 -26.36 -26.27 1.70
N ILE A 225 -27.23 -26.43 2.70
CA ILE A 225 -27.79 -27.71 3.10
C ILE A 225 -29.27 -27.71 2.72
N SER A 226 -29.67 -28.63 1.85
CA SER A 226 -31.07 -28.86 1.51
C SER A 226 -31.44 -30.31 1.76
N ALA A 227 -32.49 -30.55 2.53
CA ALA A 227 -32.92 -31.90 2.87
C ALA A 227 -34.45 -32.03 2.93
N ASN A 228 -34.92 -33.21 2.54
CA ASN A 228 -36.31 -33.61 2.72
C ASN A 228 -36.44 -34.44 4.00
N ALA A 229 -37.43 -34.11 4.82
CA ALA A 229 -37.67 -34.76 6.10
C ALA A 229 -39.08 -35.37 6.17
N THR A 230 -39.20 -36.56 6.74
CA THR A 230 -40.50 -37.21 7.01
C THR A 230 -41.04 -36.87 8.39
N THR A 231 -40.17 -36.39 9.28
CA THR A 231 -40.46 -35.98 10.66
C THR A 231 -40.38 -34.46 10.81
N PRO A 232 -41.10 -33.86 11.78
CA PRO A 232 -41.08 -32.41 12.02
C PRO A 232 -39.72 -31.85 12.42
N LEU A 233 -38.81 -32.70 12.93
CA LEU A 233 -37.43 -32.36 13.25
C LEU A 233 -36.51 -33.21 12.37
N HIS A 234 -35.48 -32.59 11.81
CA HIS A 234 -34.47 -33.22 10.96
C HIS A 234 -33.07 -32.92 11.52
N PHE A 235 -32.31 -33.96 11.79
CA PHE A 235 -30.94 -33.83 12.26
C PHE A 235 -30.03 -33.40 11.11
N VAL A 236 -29.30 -32.30 11.31
CA VAL A 236 -28.31 -31.77 10.38
C VAL A 236 -26.96 -31.71 11.08
N ASN A 237 -25.92 -32.22 10.41
CA ASN A 237 -24.53 -32.02 10.79
C ASN A 237 -23.78 -31.29 9.67
N TRP A 238 -22.79 -30.48 10.05
CA TRP A 238 -21.96 -29.75 9.09
C TRP A 238 -20.54 -29.61 9.60
N THR A 239 -19.63 -29.19 8.72
CA THR A 239 -18.26 -28.85 9.14
C THR A 239 -18.20 -27.35 9.39
N ALA A 240 -17.79 -26.95 10.60
CA ALA A 240 -17.61 -25.53 10.91
C ALA A 240 -16.50 -24.93 10.02
N PRO A 241 -16.72 -23.73 9.43
CA PRO A 241 -15.71 -23.06 8.62
C PRO A 241 -14.50 -22.69 9.48
N THR A 242 -13.33 -22.63 8.86
CA THR A 242 -12.12 -22.18 9.53
C THR A 242 -11.79 -20.75 9.13
N PHE A 243 -11.32 -19.98 10.12
CA PHE A 243 -10.86 -18.61 9.94
C PHE A 243 -9.38 -18.57 10.23
N SER A 244 -8.62 -18.00 9.31
CA SER A 244 -7.17 -17.84 9.44
C SER A 244 -6.74 -16.45 9.00
N ASP A 245 -5.57 -16.05 9.44
CA ASP A 245 -4.94 -14.82 9.02
C ASP A 245 -3.56 -15.15 8.42
N PRO A 246 -3.23 -14.73 7.20
CA PRO A 246 -1.93 -14.99 6.59
C PRO A 246 -0.74 -14.48 7.41
N MET A 247 -0.96 -13.42 8.20
CA MET A 247 0.06 -12.85 9.09
C MET A 247 0.11 -13.52 10.46
N GLY A 248 -0.77 -14.50 10.73
CA GLY A 248 -0.80 -15.26 11.97
C GLY A 248 -1.43 -14.53 13.16
N ASN A 249 -2.19 -13.45 12.93
CA ASN A 249 -2.90 -12.78 14.02
C ASN A 249 -4.03 -13.68 14.59
N GLU A 250 -4.31 -13.51 15.88
CA GLU A 250 -5.39 -14.23 16.55
C GLU A 250 -6.77 -13.83 16.00
N ILE A 251 -7.63 -14.82 15.79
CA ILE A 251 -9.02 -14.63 15.35
C ILE A 251 -9.98 -15.15 16.42
N HIS A 252 -10.85 -14.25 16.92
CA HIS A 252 -11.97 -14.62 17.76
C HIS A 252 -13.16 -15.04 16.90
N ARG A 253 -13.70 -16.24 17.15
CA ARG A 253 -14.79 -16.82 16.38
C ARG A 253 -16.08 -16.84 17.18
N SER A 254 -17.18 -16.48 16.56
CA SER A 254 -18.54 -16.59 17.10
C SER A 254 -19.49 -17.22 16.08
N THR A 255 -20.60 -17.76 16.57
CA THR A 255 -21.64 -18.39 15.76
C THR A 255 -23.00 -18.27 16.45
N ASN A 256 -24.08 -18.19 15.67
CA ASN A 256 -25.44 -18.25 16.20
C ASN A 256 -25.90 -19.68 16.56
N TYR A 257 -25.15 -20.71 16.14
CA TYR A 257 -25.38 -22.12 16.52
C TYR A 257 -24.18 -22.66 17.31
N PRO A 258 -24.37 -23.12 18.57
CA PRO A 258 -23.27 -23.44 19.48
C PRO A 258 -22.50 -24.72 19.12
N SER A 259 -23.06 -25.58 18.28
CA SER A 259 -22.50 -26.88 17.88
C SER A 259 -22.71 -27.09 16.39
N PRO A 260 -21.79 -27.76 15.66
CA PRO A 260 -21.94 -28.12 14.24
C PRO A 260 -22.96 -29.24 13.97
N GLU A 261 -23.88 -29.46 14.91
CA GLU A 261 -24.91 -30.49 14.90
C GLU A 261 -26.16 -29.92 15.57
N TYR A 262 -27.31 -30.01 14.88
CA TYR A 262 -28.57 -29.46 15.38
C TYR A 262 -29.79 -30.11 14.72
N ASP A 263 -30.90 -30.20 15.46
CA ASP A 263 -32.19 -30.67 14.94
C ASP A 263 -33.02 -29.47 14.45
N PHE A 264 -33.16 -29.34 13.13
CA PHE A 264 -33.92 -28.27 12.50
C PHE A 264 -35.39 -28.66 12.26
N PRO A 265 -36.36 -27.78 12.56
CA PRO A 265 -37.72 -27.97 12.08
C PRO A 265 -37.82 -27.69 10.58
N TRP A 266 -38.98 -27.93 9.97
CA TRP A 266 -39.21 -27.52 8.58
C TRP A 266 -39.16 -25.99 8.45
N GLY A 267 -38.49 -25.52 7.41
CA GLY A 267 -38.33 -24.10 7.13
C GLY A 267 -36.92 -23.75 6.65
N ASP A 268 -36.68 -22.44 6.58
CA ASP A 268 -35.41 -21.86 6.17
C ASP A 268 -34.67 -21.31 7.38
N PHE A 269 -33.39 -21.67 7.50
CA PHE A 269 -32.53 -21.24 8.59
C PHE A 269 -31.18 -20.80 8.05
N VAL A 270 -30.50 -19.93 8.79
CA VAL A 270 -29.19 -19.40 8.43
C VAL A 270 -28.24 -19.65 9.58
N ILE A 271 -27.23 -20.49 9.35
CA ILE A 271 -26.11 -20.64 10.27
C ILE A 271 -25.08 -19.58 9.89
N GLN A 272 -24.74 -18.71 10.84
CA GLN A 272 -23.82 -17.61 10.64
C GLN A 272 -22.60 -17.80 11.55
N TYR A 273 -21.42 -17.77 10.94
CA TYR A 273 -20.13 -17.71 11.62
C TYR A 273 -19.48 -16.36 11.37
N THR A 274 -18.95 -15.75 12.43
CA THR A 274 -18.20 -14.49 12.34
C THR A 274 -16.81 -14.69 12.92
N GLY A 275 -15.79 -14.33 12.15
CA GLY A 275 -14.41 -14.25 12.59
C GLY A 275 -14.01 -12.78 12.76
N VAL A 276 -13.48 -12.42 13.92
CA VAL A 276 -13.00 -11.07 14.24
C VAL A 276 -11.51 -11.12 14.51
N LYS A 277 -10.72 -10.35 13.75
CA LYS A 277 -9.27 -10.24 13.93
C LYS A 277 -8.97 -9.42 15.19
N ALA A 278 -8.27 -10.03 16.15
CA ALA A 278 -8.00 -9.38 17.44
C ALA A 278 -7.12 -8.13 17.32
N ALA A 279 -6.25 -8.07 16.31
CA ALA A 279 -5.28 -6.98 16.13
C ALA A 279 -5.93 -5.64 15.74
N ASN A 280 -6.99 -5.66 14.94
CA ASN A 280 -7.57 -4.46 14.32
C ASN A 280 -9.11 -4.48 14.21
N GLY A 281 -9.77 -5.54 14.69
CA GLY A 281 -11.23 -5.64 14.74
C GLY A 281 -11.91 -5.94 13.40
N MET A 282 -11.15 -6.19 12.33
CA MET A 282 -11.76 -6.52 11.04
C MET A 282 -12.47 -7.86 11.09
N THR A 283 -13.60 -7.93 10.40
CA THR A 283 -14.49 -9.08 10.44
C THR A 283 -14.60 -9.77 9.08
N ALA A 284 -14.83 -11.07 9.12
CA ALA A 284 -15.26 -11.86 7.98
C ALA A 284 -16.43 -12.74 8.42
N GLU A 285 -17.43 -12.87 7.57
CA GLU A 285 -18.66 -13.61 7.89
C GLU A 285 -18.92 -14.71 6.86
N CYS A 286 -19.39 -15.84 7.36
CA CYS A 286 -19.78 -17.02 6.59
C CYS A 286 -21.22 -17.37 6.93
N THR A 287 -22.07 -17.53 5.90
CA THR A 287 -23.46 -17.94 6.08
C THR A 287 -23.72 -19.24 5.31
N ILE A 288 -24.27 -20.23 5.99
CA ILE A 288 -24.73 -21.50 5.42
C ILE A 288 -26.26 -21.47 5.44
N GLN A 289 -26.90 -21.56 4.27
CA GLN A 289 -28.35 -21.69 4.18
C GLN A 289 -28.75 -23.14 4.48
N VAL A 290 -29.77 -23.32 5.32
CA VAL A 290 -30.34 -24.63 5.64
C VAL A 290 -31.82 -24.61 5.28
N ASP A 291 -32.18 -25.39 4.27
CA ASP A 291 -33.54 -25.55 3.77
C ASP A 291 -34.05 -26.96 4.08
N ILE A 292 -34.95 -27.07 5.05
CA ILE A 292 -35.57 -28.35 5.42
C ILE A 292 -37.02 -28.34 4.97
N ARG A 293 -37.34 -29.18 3.98
CA ARG A 293 -38.69 -29.33 3.46
C ARG A 293 -39.29 -30.68 3.82
N PRO A 294 -40.61 -30.79 3.95
CA PRO A 294 -41.27 -32.07 4.06
C PRO A 294 -41.03 -32.94 2.82
N THR A 295 -41.07 -34.26 2.99
CA THR A 295 -40.85 -35.17 1.87
C THR A 295 -41.95 -34.99 0.82
N PRO A 296 -41.61 -34.71 -0.46
CA PRO A 296 -42.61 -34.43 -1.47
C PRO A 296 -43.46 -35.67 -1.75
N CYS A 297 -44.76 -35.44 -1.92
CA CYS A 297 -45.70 -36.48 -2.34
C CYS A 297 -45.45 -36.88 -3.79
N GLU A 298 -45.38 -38.19 -4.05
CA GLU A 298 -45.45 -38.70 -5.41
C GLU A 298 -46.80 -38.32 -6.04
N ASP A 299 -46.79 -38.04 -7.34
CA ASP A 299 -48.02 -37.73 -8.07
C ASP A 299 -48.91 -38.98 -8.13
N MET A 300 -50.19 -38.82 -7.78
CA MET A 300 -51.14 -39.91 -7.83
C MET A 300 -51.45 -40.27 -9.31
N PRO A 301 -51.36 -41.55 -9.72
CA PRO A 301 -51.67 -41.99 -11.06
C PRO A 301 -53.15 -41.79 -11.34
N VAL A 302 -53.44 -41.36 -12.56
CA VAL A 302 -54.81 -41.15 -13.01
C VAL A 302 -55.43 -42.50 -13.36
N PRO A 303 -56.55 -42.89 -12.72
CA PRO A 303 -57.21 -44.15 -13.05
C PRO A 303 -57.83 -44.09 -14.44
N GLU A 304 -57.83 -45.23 -15.13
CA GLU A 304 -58.50 -45.35 -16.43
C GLU A 304 -59.98 -44.96 -16.29
N ASN A 305 -60.48 -44.13 -17.22
CA ASN A 305 -61.83 -43.55 -17.19
C ASN A 305 -62.14 -42.67 -15.98
N GLY A 306 -61.14 -42.07 -15.36
CA GLY A 306 -61.32 -41.10 -14.28
C GLY A 306 -60.28 -39.98 -14.28
N VAL A 307 -60.40 -39.10 -13.30
CA VAL A 307 -59.49 -37.97 -13.05
C VAL A 307 -59.18 -37.89 -11.56
N VAL A 308 -57.97 -37.43 -11.24
CA VAL A 308 -57.59 -37.10 -9.86
C VAL A 308 -57.76 -35.60 -9.68
N VAL A 309 -58.58 -35.20 -8.70
CA VAL A 309 -58.80 -33.80 -8.34
C VAL A 309 -58.12 -33.54 -7.00
N CYS A 310 -57.04 -32.76 -7.04
CA CYS A 310 -56.31 -32.34 -5.85
C CYS A 310 -56.61 -30.89 -5.51
N ASN A 311 -56.35 -30.51 -4.26
CA ASN A 311 -56.28 -29.10 -3.90
C ASN A 311 -55.17 -28.40 -4.67
N GLY A 312 -55.45 -27.17 -5.13
CA GLY A 312 -54.49 -26.35 -5.89
C GLY A 312 -53.27 -25.86 -5.08
N TRP A 313 -53.23 -26.17 -3.77
CA TRP A 313 -52.11 -25.81 -2.90
C TRP A 313 -51.06 -26.92 -2.95
N ARG A 314 -50.01 -26.75 -3.76
CA ARG A 314 -48.70 -27.34 -3.46
C ARG A 314 -48.13 -26.56 -2.28
N THR A 315 -48.66 -26.77 -1.08
CA THR A 315 -47.96 -26.33 0.12
C THR A 315 -47.03 -27.44 0.56
N ASP A 316 -45.93 -27.05 1.18
CA ASP A 316 -44.94 -27.94 1.79
C ASP A 316 -45.58 -28.96 2.75
N PHE A 317 -46.79 -28.68 3.27
CA PHE A 317 -47.46 -29.46 4.32
C PHE A 317 -48.30 -30.65 3.83
N GLY A 318 -48.43 -30.86 2.52
CA GLY A 318 -49.11 -32.02 1.96
C GLY A 318 -50.20 -31.73 0.93
N ARG A 319 -50.69 -32.79 0.28
CA ARG A 319 -51.75 -32.77 -0.73
C ARG A 319 -52.94 -33.60 -0.29
N TYR A 320 -54.14 -33.13 -0.63
CA TYR A 320 -55.36 -33.92 -0.52
C TYR A 320 -56.04 -34.02 -1.88
N CYS A 321 -56.30 -35.25 -2.30
CA CYS A 321 -56.84 -35.57 -3.60
C CYS A 321 -58.03 -36.52 -3.48
N ARG A 322 -58.91 -36.48 -4.47
CA ARG A 322 -59.99 -37.45 -4.66
C ARG A 322 -60.02 -37.95 -6.09
N VAL A 323 -60.52 -39.15 -6.29
CA VAL A 323 -60.74 -39.71 -7.62
C VAL A 323 -62.17 -39.44 -8.04
N VAL A 324 -62.36 -38.95 -9.27
CA VAL A 324 -63.67 -38.73 -9.87
C VAL A 324 -63.71 -39.49 -11.20
N CYS A 325 -64.70 -40.37 -11.36
CA CYS A 325 -64.87 -41.10 -12.61
C CYS A 325 -65.53 -40.23 -13.70
N HIS A 326 -65.21 -40.50 -14.96
CA HIS A 326 -65.93 -39.92 -16.09
C HIS A 326 -67.37 -40.44 -16.16
N ILE A 327 -68.21 -39.73 -16.91
CA ILE A 327 -69.62 -40.09 -17.12
C ILE A 327 -69.71 -41.53 -17.66
N GLY A 328 -70.57 -42.36 -17.05
CA GLY A 328 -70.76 -43.77 -17.41
C GLY A 328 -69.86 -44.77 -16.66
N TYR A 329 -68.97 -44.28 -15.80
CA TYR A 329 -68.07 -45.09 -14.98
C TYR A 329 -68.26 -44.79 -13.50
N SER A 330 -68.03 -45.78 -12.65
CA SER A 330 -68.06 -45.63 -11.19
C SER A 330 -66.91 -46.38 -10.53
N LEU A 331 -66.55 -45.95 -9.32
CA LEU A 331 -65.63 -46.67 -8.44
C LEU A 331 -66.29 -47.98 -7.97
N PRO A 332 -65.50 -49.00 -7.58
CA PRO A 332 -66.03 -50.22 -6.99
C PRO A 332 -66.88 -49.91 -5.74
N ILE A 333 -67.96 -50.68 -5.51
CA ILE A 333 -68.88 -50.51 -4.37
C ILE A 333 -68.15 -50.53 -3.01
N SER A 334 -67.00 -51.22 -2.92
CA SER A 334 -66.18 -51.26 -1.71
C SER A 334 -65.42 -49.96 -1.41
N VAL A 335 -65.47 -48.97 -2.30
CA VAL A 335 -64.78 -47.69 -2.18
C VAL A 335 -65.79 -46.57 -2.01
N ASN A 336 -65.64 -45.79 -0.95
CA ASN A 336 -66.46 -44.59 -0.74
C ASN A 336 -66.12 -43.53 -1.81
N PRO A 337 -67.07 -43.06 -2.65
CA PRO A 337 -66.81 -42.04 -3.67
C PRO A 337 -66.41 -40.68 -3.10
N ASP A 338 -66.73 -40.40 -1.83
CA ASP A 338 -66.32 -39.18 -1.12
C ASP A 338 -64.98 -39.36 -0.36
N GLN A 339 -64.28 -40.47 -0.56
CA GLN A 339 -62.98 -40.72 0.08
C GLN A 339 -61.93 -39.72 -0.41
N TRP A 340 -61.39 -38.95 0.54
CA TRP A 340 -60.19 -38.15 0.33
C TRP A 340 -58.93 -38.97 0.65
N TYR A 341 -57.93 -38.83 -0.20
CA TYR A 341 -56.59 -39.34 0.00
C TYR A 341 -55.70 -38.18 0.39
N VAL A 342 -54.91 -38.35 1.44
CA VAL A 342 -54.04 -37.31 1.98
C VAL A 342 -52.62 -37.82 1.97
N CYS A 343 -51.71 -37.04 1.41
CA CYS A 343 -50.28 -37.23 1.57
C CYS A 343 -49.73 -36.04 2.36
N GLY A 344 -49.20 -36.31 3.54
CA GLY A 344 -48.59 -35.32 4.40
C GLY A 344 -47.06 -35.32 4.27
N ALA A 345 -46.39 -34.85 5.31
CA ALA A 345 -44.94 -34.75 5.35
C ALA A 345 -44.16 -36.07 5.21
N SER A 346 -44.82 -37.21 5.43
CA SER A 346 -44.23 -38.53 5.21
C SER A 346 -43.97 -38.85 3.74
N GLY A 347 -44.51 -38.06 2.80
CA GLY A 347 -44.47 -38.36 1.36
C GLY A 347 -45.35 -39.54 0.95
N THR A 348 -46.10 -40.13 1.90
CA THR A 348 -46.94 -41.31 1.69
C THR A 348 -48.41 -40.97 1.73
N TRP A 349 -49.17 -41.50 0.77
CA TRP A 349 -50.62 -41.34 0.67
C TRP A 349 -51.37 -42.26 1.63
N ALA A 350 -52.35 -41.71 2.35
CA ALA A 350 -53.27 -42.41 3.23
C ALA A 350 -54.74 -42.13 2.83
N PRO A 351 -55.63 -43.15 2.80
CA PRO A 351 -55.32 -44.57 2.98
C PRO A 351 -54.53 -45.15 1.79
N GLY A 352 -53.62 -46.10 2.04
CA GLY A 352 -52.67 -46.63 1.05
C GLY A 352 -53.27 -47.47 -0.09
N SER A 353 -54.59 -47.64 -0.13
CA SER A 353 -55.34 -48.43 -1.13
C SER A 353 -55.69 -47.66 -2.41
N TRP A 354 -54.98 -46.57 -2.73
CA TRP A 354 -55.25 -45.72 -3.88
C TRP A 354 -54.73 -46.28 -5.21
N SER A 355 -53.64 -47.07 -5.19
CA SER A 355 -52.98 -47.57 -6.42
C SER A 355 -53.79 -48.62 -7.18
N SER A 356 -54.86 -49.16 -6.59
CA SER A 356 -55.74 -50.17 -7.19
C SER A 356 -57.08 -49.61 -7.69
N LEU A 357 -57.29 -48.29 -7.63
CA LEU A 357 -58.53 -47.65 -8.06
C LEU A 357 -58.66 -47.74 -9.59
N THR A 358 -59.80 -48.26 -10.04
CA THR A 358 -60.17 -48.31 -11.47
C THR A 358 -61.61 -47.87 -11.60
N CYS A 359 -61.88 -46.90 -12.49
CA CYS A 359 -63.25 -46.52 -12.83
C CYS A 359 -63.78 -47.52 -13.85
N ARG A 360 -64.80 -48.29 -13.46
CA ARG A 360 -65.37 -49.34 -14.32
C ARG A 360 -66.74 -48.93 -14.81
N SER A 361 -67.06 -49.28 -16.05
CA SER A 361 -68.41 -49.14 -16.57
C SER A 361 -69.31 -50.13 -15.82
N TYR A 362 -70.12 -49.65 -14.89
CA TYR A 362 -71.11 -50.50 -14.23
C TYR A 362 -72.32 -50.67 -15.14
N ALA A 363 -72.32 -51.75 -15.90
CA ALA A 363 -73.53 -52.23 -16.55
C ALA A 363 -74.37 -52.97 -15.50
N LEU A 364 -75.55 -52.44 -15.14
CA LEU A 364 -76.51 -53.15 -14.27
C LEU A 364 -76.98 -54.49 -14.88
N THR A 365 -76.71 -54.69 -16.17
CA THR A 365 -76.94 -55.93 -16.89
C THR A 365 -75.90 -56.12 -17.99
N HIS A 366 -75.19 -57.26 -17.97
CA HIS A 366 -74.34 -57.74 -19.07
C HIS A 366 -75.11 -58.60 -20.08
N SER A 367 -76.44 -58.55 -20.07
CA SER A 367 -77.27 -59.44 -20.87
C SER A 367 -77.59 -58.83 -22.23
N ASN A 368 -76.85 -59.31 -23.23
CA ASN A 368 -77.15 -59.34 -24.67
C ASN A 368 -77.56 -58.00 -25.30
N ALA A 369 -76.64 -57.43 -26.08
CA ALA A 369 -76.96 -56.42 -27.08
C ALA A 369 -78.14 -56.93 -27.92
N THR A 370 -79.30 -56.33 -27.72
CA THR A 370 -80.50 -56.59 -28.51
C THR A 370 -80.42 -55.69 -29.72
N SER A 371 -80.35 -56.26 -30.92
CA SER A 371 -80.39 -55.48 -32.15
C SER A 371 -81.79 -54.87 -32.29
N VAL A 372 -81.89 -53.55 -32.24
CA VAL A 372 -83.14 -52.82 -32.39
C VAL A 372 -83.17 -52.21 -33.79
N SER A 373 -84.20 -52.51 -34.56
CA SER A 373 -84.37 -51.99 -35.92
C SER A 373 -85.03 -50.61 -35.95
N ASN A 374 -85.72 -50.21 -34.87
CA ASN A 374 -86.38 -48.92 -34.77
C ASN A 374 -86.27 -48.32 -33.36
N CYS A 375 -85.43 -47.30 -33.21
CA CYS A 375 -85.17 -46.64 -31.94
C CYS A 375 -86.22 -45.61 -31.51
N THR A 376 -87.30 -45.46 -32.28
CA THR A 376 -88.47 -44.65 -31.88
C THR A 376 -89.62 -45.50 -31.37
N ASP A 377 -89.46 -46.83 -31.27
CA ASP A 377 -90.49 -47.73 -30.75
C ASP A 377 -90.73 -47.46 -29.26
N THR A 378 -91.91 -46.90 -28.96
CA THR A 378 -92.32 -46.51 -27.62
C THR A 378 -92.51 -47.70 -26.67
N GLU A 379 -92.92 -48.86 -27.17
CA GLU A 379 -93.08 -50.06 -26.34
C GLU A 379 -91.71 -50.61 -25.93
N PHE A 380 -90.78 -50.66 -26.89
CA PHE A 380 -89.40 -51.05 -26.63
C PHE A 380 -88.75 -50.11 -25.60
N LEU A 381 -88.78 -48.79 -25.84
CA LEU A 381 -88.19 -47.80 -24.94
C LEU A 381 -88.78 -47.89 -23.52
N THR A 382 -90.09 -48.06 -23.38
CA THR A 382 -90.75 -48.19 -22.07
C THR A 382 -90.34 -49.47 -21.36
N SER A 383 -90.28 -50.59 -22.08
CA SER A 383 -89.85 -51.88 -21.55
C SER A 383 -88.39 -51.86 -21.09
N THR A 384 -87.49 -51.27 -21.88
CA THR A 384 -86.07 -51.09 -21.51
C THR A 384 -85.93 -50.25 -20.24
N LYS A 385 -86.64 -49.12 -20.15
CA LYS A 385 -86.63 -48.26 -18.94
C LYS A 385 -87.14 -49.00 -17.70
N SER A 386 -88.24 -49.75 -17.83
CA SER A 386 -88.80 -50.54 -16.72
C SER A 386 -87.86 -51.66 -16.28
N THR A 387 -87.23 -52.35 -17.23
CA THR A 387 -86.25 -53.40 -16.98
C THR A 387 -85.03 -52.84 -16.24
N PHE A 388 -84.55 -51.65 -16.64
CA PHE A 388 -83.48 -50.96 -15.95
C PHE A 388 -83.82 -50.66 -14.49
N ILE A 389 -84.99 -50.06 -14.21
CA ILE A 389 -85.42 -49.76 -12.83
C ILE A 389 -85.59 -51.04 -11.99
N THR A 390 -86.12 -52.10 -12.60
CA THR A 390 -86.28 -53.40 -11.93
C THR A 390 -84.92 -54.00 -11.56
N ASN A 391 -83.95 -53.92 -12.47
CA ASN A 391 -82.61 -54.40 -12.22
C ASN A 391 -81.86 -53.52 -11.23
N LEU A 392 -82.04 -52.19 -11.28
CA LEU A 392 -81.48 -51.25 -10.30
C LEU A 392 -81.95 -51.56 -8.88
N ASN A 393 -83.26 -51.80 -8.70
CA ASN A 393 -83.86 -52.20 -7.41
C ASN A 393 -83.33 -53.55 -6.88
N LYS A 394 -82.92 -54.46 -7.77
CA LYS A 394 -82.35 -55.76 -7.40
C LYS A 394 -80.82 -55.74 -7.34
N SER A 395 -80.21 -54.64 -7.76
CA SER A 395 -78.77 -54.47 -7.78
C SER A 395 -78.27 -54.01 -6.41
N PRO A 396 -76.94 -54.08 -6.19
CA PRO A 396 -76.31 -53.45 -5.04
C PRO A 396 -76.51 -51.93 -4.94
N PHE A 397 -77.06 -51.27 -5.96
CA PHE A 397 -77.37 -49.84 -5.99
C PHE A 397 -78.83 -49.52 -5.63
N ASN A 398 -79.55 -50.47 -5.01
CA ASN A 398 -80.95 -50.27 -4.64
C ASN A 398 -81.17 -49.13 -3.63
N GLU A 399 -80.12 -48.72 -2.90
CA GLU A 399 -80.12 -47.53 -2.04
C GLU A 399 -80.57 -46.27 -2.79
N VAL A 400 -80.24 -46.14 -4.08
CA VAL A 400 -80.74 -45.02 -4.92
C VAL A 400 -82.27 -45.01 -4.96
N CYS A 401 -82.90 -46.18 -5.00
CA CYS A 401 -84.36 -46.31 -5.02
C CYS A 401 -84.98 -46.23 -3.62
N ASN A 402 -84.22 -46.59 -2.57
CA ASN A 402 -84.68 -46.50 -1.20
C ASN A 402 -84.65 -45.06 -0.67
N ASP A 403 -83.55 -44.34 -0.92
CA ASP A 403 -83.30 -43.01 -0.36
C ASP A 403 -83.83 -41.89 -1.27
N TYR A 404 -83.92 -42.16 -2.57
CA TYR A 404 -84.42 -41.21 -3.58
C TYR A 404 -85.54 -41.86 -4.42
N SER A 405 -86.59 -42.32 -3.75
CA SER A 405 -87.73 -42.99 -4.39
C SER A 405 -88.36 -42.17 -5.53
N ASP A 406 -88.42 -40.84 -5.39
CA ASP A 406 -88.91 -39.92 -6.44
C ASP A 406 -88.02 -39.92 -7.68
N LEU A 407 -86.73 -40.26 -7.55
CA LEU A 407 -85.79 -40.35 -8.66
C LEU A 407 -85.79 -41.73 -9.32
N CYS A 408 -86.10 -42.80 -8.58
CA CYS A 408 -86.11 -44.17 -9.08
C CYS A 408 -87.44 -44.55 -9.78
N ASN A 409 -87.70 -43.89 -10.92
CA ASN A 409 -88.82 -44.20 -11.79
C ASN A 409 -88.42 -44.13 -13.27
N THR A 410 -89.26 -44.69 -14.14
CA THR A 410 -88.97 -44.80 -15.58
C THR A 410 -88.86 -43.46 -16.30
N ASN A 411 -89.47 -42.38 -15.79
CA ASN A 411 -89.40 -41.05 -16.41
C ASN A 411 -87.98 -40.46 -16.31
N ASN A 412 -87.22 -40.86 -15.29
CA ASN A 412 -85.84 -40.43 -15.07
C ASN A 412 -84.80 -41.32 -15.76
N VAL A 413 -85.24 -42.33 -16.53
CA VAL A 413 -84.35 -43.17 -17.32
C VAL A 413 -84.30 -42.67 -18.75
N MET A 414 -83.10 -42.29 -19.20
CA MET A 414 -82.81 -41.98 -20.59
C MET A 414 -82.32 -43.25 -21.30
N VAL A 415 -82.93 -43.57 -22.43
CA VAL A 415 -82.46 -44.65 -23.31
C VAL A 415 -81.84 -43.98 -24.52
N MET A 416 -80.55 -44.19 -24.71
CA MET A 416 -79.84 -43.74 -25.91
C MET A 416 -79.70 -44.93 -26.86
N CYS A 417 -80.36 -44.82 -27.99
CA CYS A 417 -79.87 -45.36 -29.23
C CYS A 417 -78.99 -44.28 -29.89
#